data_AF-A0A7Z9M7L3-F1
#
_entry.id   AF-A0A7Z9M7L3-F1
#
_cell.length_a   1.000
_cell.length_b   1.000
_cell.length_c   1.000
_cell.angle_alpha   90.00
_cell.angle_beta   90.00
_cell.angle_gamma   90.00
#
_symmetry.space_group_name_H-M   'P 1'
#
loop_
_entity.id
_entity.type
_entity.pdbx_description
1 polymer ?
#
loop_
_entity_poly.entity_id
_entity_poly.type
_entity_poly.pdbx_seq_one_letter_code
_entity_poly.pdbx_strand_id
1 'polypeptide(L)'
;MLLMKLKRLRRFVFVMTWVVSSAYTQSLMSFVAEWEGTESLTSPIENYDGQNMDLSIQKGGNREGFLIFTSSSDVIYNNEVSWAYHYFTFDKNTYQVIFMRRFVTPLGVLGSQVLAYDILAWDVDNLIIEYVSDNQETVHEMRLNRSMLGTIEPQIPVQVSLYPNYPNPFNPSTTIAVNVQKDADGTLAVFNLQGQYVKTLYDGMFQAGIQLFEWDGTDHIDRSVNTGTYIYRLSIGKDIFSRKMVLLK
;
A
#
# COMPACT_ATOMS: atom_id res chain seq x y z
N MET A 1 1.00 23.95 -54.70
CA MET A 1 0.97 25.02 -53.69
C MET A 1 0.35 24.42 -52.42
N LEU A 2 0.95 23.40 -51.79
CA LEU A 2 2.03 23.45 -50.80
C LEU A 2 1.87 24.59 -49.76
N LEU A 3 1.30 24.27 -48.60
CA LEU A 3 1.40 25.01 -47.33
C LEU A 3 0.91 24.07 -46.21
N MET A 4 1.79 23.22 -45.68
CA MET A 4 2.43 23.43 -44.37
C MET A 4 1.44 23.78 -43.24
N LYS A 5 0.97 22.77 -42.51
CA LYS A 5 0.68 22.91 -41.09
C LYS A 5 1.71 22.10 -40.30
N LEU A 6 2.60 22.83 -39.65
CA LEU A 6 3.69 22.34 -38.82
C LEU A 6 3.18 21.32 -37.80
N LYS A 7 3.65 20.07 -37.90
CA LYS A 7 3.73 19.17 -36.76
C LYS A 7 4.67 19.81 -35.73
N ARG A 8 4.15 20.14 -34.54
CA ARG A 8 4.98 20.46 -33.38
C ARG A 8 5.72 19.20 -32.96
N LEU A 9 6.92 19.01 -33.52
CA LEU A 9 7.89 18.03 -33.04
C LEU A 9 8.43 18.55 -31.70
N ARG A 10 7.85 18.10 -30.58
CA ARG A 10 8.41 18.42 -29.26
C ARG A 10 9.69 17.60 -29.10
N ARG A 11 10.83 18.30 -29.15
CA ARG A 11 12.18 17.75 -29.07
C ARG A 11 12.33 16.91 -27.80
N PHE A 12 12.67 15.63 -27.95
CA PHE A 12 13.27 14.83 -26.89
C PHE A 12 14.60 15.47 -26.50
N VAL A 13 14.66 16.08 -25.32
CA VAL A 13 15.91 16.44 -24.68
C VAL A 13 16.27 15.28 -23.76
N PHE A 14 17.07 14.34 -24.27
CA PHE A 14 17.78 13.37 -23.45
C PHE A 14 18.90 14.12 -22.72
N VAL A 15 18.70 14.50 -21.45
CA VAL A 15 19.82 14.83 -20.57
C VAL A 15 20.27 13.53 -19.92
N MET A 16 21.17 12.82 -20.62
CA MET A 16 21.90 11.69 -20.06
C MET A 16 23.06 12.25 -19.22
N THR A 17 22.87 12.39 -17.91
CA THR A 17 23.99 12.57 -16.98
C THR A 17 24.23 11.27 -16.24
N TRP A 18 25.33 10.61 -16.60
CA TRP A 18 25.85 9.45 -15.88
C TRP A 18 26.40 9.91 -14.53
N VAL A 19 25.81 9.45 -13.43
CA VAL A 19 26.51 9.32 -12.15
C VAL A 19 26.51 7.85 -11.78
N VAL A 20 27.71 7.29 -11.73
CA VAL A 20 28.01 5.88 -11.53
C VAL A 20 27.65 5.44 -10.11
N SER A 21 27.07 4.24 -10.06
CA SER A 21 26.73 3.38 -8.94
C SER A 21 27.49 3.56 -7.63
N SER A 22 26.74 3.77 -6.54
CA SER A 22 26.98 3.12 -5.26
C SER A 22 25.67 3.08 -4.47
N ALA A 23 25.30 1.90 -3.96
CA ALA A 23 24.05 1.56 -3.26
C ALA A 23 22.85 1.19 -4.15
N TYR A 24 22.99 0.10 -4.91
CA TYR A 24 21.86 -0.70 -5.38
C TYR A 24 20.91 -0.99 -4.20
N THR A 25 19.61 -0.78 -4.44
CA THR A 25 18.45 -1.20 -3.61
C THR A 25 17.93 -0.23 -2.53
N GLN A 26 18.13 1.09 -2.65
CA GLN A 26 17.15 2.02 -2.05
C GLN A 26 15.77 1.76 -2.71
N SER A 27 14.77 1.45 -1.87
CA SER A 27 13.34 1.63 -2.13
C SER A 27 12.89 1.45 -3.59
N LEU A 28 12.30 0.29 -3.92
CA LEU A 28 11.23 0.32 -4.93
C LEU A 28 10.17 1.29 -4.39
N MET A 29 10.22 2.53 -4.89
CA MET A 29 9.38 3.66 -4.54
C MET A 29 7.92 3.18 -4.59
N SER A 30 7.22 3.32 -3.47
CA SER A 30 5.94 2.67 -3.24
C SER A 30 4.81 3.65 -3.54
N PHE A 31 3.92 3.32 -4.49
CA PHE A 31 2.68 4.05 -4.70
C PHE A 31 1.72 3.96 -3.49
N VAL A 32 2.02 3.11 -2.50
CA VAL A 32 1.20 2.93 -1.29
C VAL A 32 1.18 4.20 -0.47
N ALA A 33 0.06 4.90 -0.50
CA ALA A 33 -0.26 6.06 0.32
C ALA A 33 -1.76 6.39 0.19
N GLU A 34 -2.21 7.31 1.02
CA GLU A 34 -3.42 8.09 0.75
C GLU A 34 -3.02 9.29 -0.11
N TRP A 35 -3.65 9.38 -1.27
CA TRP A 35 -3.43 10.44 -2.24
C TRP A 35 -4.69 11.30 -2.30
N GLU A 36 -4.51 12.61 -2.28
CA GLU A 36 -5.57 13.60 -2.44
C GLU A 36 -5.19 14.53 -3.59
N GLY A 37 -6.16 14.95 -4.39
CA GLY A 37 -5.88 15.84 -5.48
C GLY A 37 -7.07 16.03 -6.40
N THR A 38 -6.77 16.20 -7.68
CA THR A 38 -7.79 16.46 -8.68
C THR A 38 -7.67 15.58 -9.89
N GLU A 39 -8.81 15.30 -10.52
CA GLU A 39 -8.90 14.74 -11.85
C GLU A 39 -9.59 15.70 -12.84
N SER A 40 -9.11 15.67 -14.08
CA SER A 40 -9.65 16.46 -15.19
C SER A 40 -9.88 15.54 -16.38
N LEU A 41 -11.06 15.64 -16.99
CA LEU A 41 -11.46 14.89 -18.17
C LEU A 41 -11.80 15.84 -19.30
N THR A 42 -11.23 15.60 -20.47
CA THR A 42 -11.68 16.17 -21.74
C THR A 42 -12.11 15.04 -22.65
N SER A 43 -13.34 15.07 -23.17
CA SER A 43 -13.85 14.09 -24.13
C SER A 43 -14.96 14.66 -25.01
N PRO A 44 -15.36 13.98 -26.11
CA PRO A 44 -16.47 14.43 -26.96
C PRO A 44 -17.83 14.49 -26.27
N ILE A 45 -18.04 13.73 -25.20
CA ILE A 45 -19.33 13.57 -24.52
C ILE A 45 -19.39 14.23 -23.15
N GLU A 46 -18.26 14.37 -22.48
CA GLU A 46 -18.15 14.85 -21.10
C GLU A 46 -16.83 15.59 -20.88
N ASN A 47 -16.90 16.70 -20.13
CA ASN A 47 -15.73 17.50 -19.80
C ASN A 47 -15.86 18.03 -18.38
N TYR A 48 -14.80 17.89 -17.59
CA TYR A 48 -14.66 18.49 -16.27
C TYR A 48 -13.19 18.79 -15.99
N ASP A 49 -12.94 19.81 -15.16
CA ASP A 49 -11.60 20.22 -14.80
C ASP A 49 -11.51 20.39 -13.28
N GLY A 50 -10.55 19.69 -12.68
CA GLY A 50 -10.24 19.86 -11.26
C GLY A 50 -11.25 19.26 -10.29
N GLN A 51 -11.96 18.18 -10.65
CA GLN A 51 -12.82 17.46 -9.71
C GLN A 51 -11.96 16.86 -8.60
N ASN A 52 -12.37 17.03 -7.34
CA ASN A 52 -11.64 16.45 -6.22
C ASN A 52 -11.70 14.92 -6.27
N MET A 53 -10.57 14.29 -5.94
CA MET A 53 -10.45 12.84 -5.87
C MET A 53 -9.53 12.44 -4.73
N ASP A 54 -9.96 11.43 -3.98
CA ASP A 54 -9.13 10.74 -2.99
C ASP A 54 -8.83 9.33 -3.50
N LEU A 55 -7.57 8.91 -3.42
CA LEU A 55 -7.11 7.61 -3.88
C LEU A 55 -6.26 6.94 -2.79
N SER A 56 -6.80 5.89 -2.17
CA SER A 56 -6.06 5.01 -1.28
C SER A 56 -5.39 3.93 -2.11
N ILE A 57 -4.06 3.87 -2.10
CA ILE A 57 -3.30 2.79 -2.74
C ILE A 57 -2.67 1.92 -1.66
N GLN A 58 -2.92 0.62 -1.73
CA GLN A 58 -2.40 -0.38 -0.80
C GLN A 58 -1.71 -1.51 -1.54
N LYS A 59 -0.82 -2.22 -0.85
CA LYS A 59 -0.14 -3.38 -1.45
C LYS A 59 -1.15 -4.50 -1.68
N GLY A 60 -1.25 -4.96 -2.93
CA GLY A 60 -2.06 -6.11 -3.30
C GLY A 60 -1.23 -7.38 -3.33
N GLY A 61 -0.64 -7.67 -4.50
CA GLY A 61 0.08 -8.92 -4.78
C GLY A 61 1.25 -8.75 -5.74
N ASN A 62 1.87 -9.85 -6.14
CA ASN A 62 3.00 -9.85 -7.07
C ASN A 62 2.73 -10.85 -8.20
N ARG A 63 2.88 -10.42 -9.45
CA ARG A 63 2.80 -11.26 -10.65
C ARG A 63 4.04 -10.98 -11.48
N GLU A 64 4.63 -11.98 -12.14
CA GLU A 64 5.83 -11.75 -12.97
C GLU A 64 5.62 -10.58 -13.92
N GLY A 65 6.51 -9.59 -13.86
CA GLY A 65 6.45 -8.35 -14.67
C GLY A 65 5.61 -7.19 -14.10
N PHE A 66 4.76 -7.40 -13.09
CA PHE A 66 3.82 -6.39 -12.59
C PHE A 66 3.90 -6.21 -11.06
N LEU A 67 3.83 -4.97 -10.58
CA LEU A 67 3.49 -4.69 -9.17
C LEU A 67 1.98 -4.48 -9.08
N ILE A 68 1.28 -5.32 -8.31
CA ILE A 68 -0.17 -5.22 -8.16
C ILE A 68 -0.47 -4.49 -6.86
N PHE A 69 -1.19 -3.38 -6.97
CA PHE A 69 -1.73 -2.64 -5.85
C PHE A 69 -3.27 -2.77 -5.87
N THR A 70 -3.85 -2.79 -4.69
CA THR A 70 -5.29 -2.58 -4.54
C THR A 70 -5.51 -1.10 -4.30
N SER A 71 -6.52 -0.50 -4.93
CA SER A 71 -6.87 0.87 -4.64
C SER A 71 -8.36 1.07 -4.51
N SER A 72 -8.74 2.07 -3.74
CA SER A 72 -10.11 2.57 -3.68
C SER A 72 -10.06 4.06 -3.92
N SER A 73 -11.05 4.59 -4.62
CA SER A 73 -11.25 6.04 -4.63
C SER A 73 -12.71 6.35 -4.44
N ASP A 74 -12.96 7.46 -3.77
CA ASP A 74 -14.26 8.09 -3.74
C ASP A 74 -14.28 9.10 -4.89
N VAL A 75 -15.05 8.79 -5.93
CA VAL A 75 -15.26 9.72 -7.06
C VAL A 75 -16.67 10.28 -6.93
N ILE A 76 -16.79 11.59 -7.03
CA ILE A 76 -18.08 12.28 -7.11
C ILE A 76 -18.53 12.25 -8.57
N TYR A 77 -19.51 11.41 -8.90
CA TYR A 77 -20.12 11.35 -10.23
C TYR A 77 -21.54 11.90 -10.15
N ASN A 78 -21.89 12.90 -10.96
CA ASN A 78 -23.20 13.56 -10.96
C ASN A 78 -23.67 14.05 -9.57
N ASN A 79 -22.77 14.57 -8.74
CA ASN A 79 -23.02 15.00 -7.35
C ASN A 79 -23.46 13.86 -6.39
N GLU A 80 -23.35 12.60 -6.81
CA GLU A 80 -23.50 11.45 -5.92
C GLU A 80 -22.13 10.80 -5.68
N VAL A 81 -21.90 10.35 -4.44
CA VAL A 81 -20.70 9.57 -4.11
C VAL A 81 -20.89 8.19 -4.72
N SER A 82 -20.09 7.88 -5.74
CA SER A 82 -20.07 6.57 -6.38
C SER A 82 -18.81 5.83 -5.92
N TRP A 83 -18.98 4.73 -5.19
CA TRP A 83 -17.84 3.90 -4.82
C TRP A 83 -17.30 3.21 -6.06
N ALA A 84 -16.04 3.46 -6.38
CA ALA A 84 -15.35 2.77 -7.44
C ALA A 84 -14.22 1.92 -6.85
N TYR A 85 -14.33 0.60 -7.02
CA TYR A 85 -13.26 -0.33 -6.69
C TYR A 85 -12.22 -0.28 -7.80
N HIS A 86 -10.97 -0.04 -7.41
CA HIS A 86 -9.87 0.14 -8.33
C HIS A 86 -8.81 -0.95 -8.18
N TYR A 87 -8.26 -1.36 -9.32
CA TYR A 87 -6.99 -2.07 -9.33
C TYR A 87 -5.98 -1.16 -9.98
N PHE A 88 -4.98 -0.77 -9.18
CA PHE A 88 -3.83 0.01 -9.61
C PHE A 88 -2.70 -0.97 -9.86
N THR A 89 -2.25 -1.10 -11.10
CA THR A 89 -1.14 -1.99 -11.43
C THR A 89 -0.03 -1.19 -12.11
N PHE A 90 1.19 -1.36 -11.64
CA PHE A 90 2.36 -0.81 -12.33
C PHE A 90 2.99 -1.88 -13.21
N ASP A 91 3.00 -1.64 -14.52
CA ASP A 91 3.69 -2.48 -15.51
C ASP A 91 5.15 -2.05 -15.59
N LYS A 92 6.06 -2.96 -15.21
CA LYS A 92 7.50 -2.68 -15.19
C LYS A 92 8.14 -2.62 -16.57
N ASN A 93 7.46 -3.16 -17.60
CA ASN A 93 7.98 -3.20 -18.96
C ASN A 93 7.62 -1.92 -19.72
N THR A 94 6.39 -1.42 -19.55
CA THR A 94 5.90 -0.22 -20.23
C THR A 94 6.01 1.04 -19.39
N TYR A 95 6.30 0.92 -18.08
CA TYR A 95 6.32 2.02 -17.12
C TYR A 95 4.97 2.75 -17.01
N GLN A 96 3.88 2.04 -17.27
CA GLN A 96 2.51 2.56 -17.20
C GLN A 96 1.80 2.14 -15.92
N VAL A 97 0.85 2.97 -15.51
CA VAL A 97 -0.12 2.66 -14.46
C VAL A 97 -1.40 2.20 -15.14
N ILE A 98 -1.77 0.94 -14.92
CA ILE A 98 -3.03 0.38 -15.38
C ILE A 98 -4.07 0.57 -14.27
N PHE A 99 -5.15 1.25 -14.62
CA PHE A 99 -6.25 1.54 -13.73
C PHE A 99 -7.51 0.82 -14.22
N MET A 100 -7.98 -0.16 -13.45
CA MET A 100 -9.28 -0.79 -13.71
C MET A 100 -10.35 -0.15 -12.83
N ARG A 101 -11.27 0.58 -13.44
CA ARG A 101 -12.45 1.18 -12.80
C ARG A 101 -13.62 0.21 -12.83
N ARG A 102 -14.28 0.01 -11.70
CA ARG A 102 -15.57 -0.67 -11.63
C ARG A 102 -16.59 0.26 -10.99
N PHE A 103 -17.62 0.61 -11.74
CA PHE A 103 -18.69 1.48 -11.30
C PHE A 103 -19.72 0.67 -10.51
N VAL A 104 -19.87 0.94 -9.22
CA VAL A 104 -20.75 0.20 -8.33
C VAL A 104 -21.75 1.14 -7.68
N THR A 105 -23.03 0.74 -7.71
CA THR A 105 -24.13 1.40 -7.01
C THR A 105 -24.70 0.46 -5.95
N PRO A 106 -25.55 0.96 -5.02
CA PRO A 106 -26.32 0.08 -4.15
C PRO A 106 -27.17 -0.96 -4.89
N LEU A 107 -27.54 -0.69 -6.15
CA LEU A 107 -28.31 -1.59 -7.00
C LEU A 107 -27.44 -2.62 -7.76
N GLY A 108 -26.11 -2.50 -7.68
CA GLY A 108 -25.16 -3.43 -8.30
C GLY A 108 -24.10 -2.74 -9.16
N VAL A 109 -23.36 -3.56 -9.92
CA VAL A 109 -22.27 -3.11 -10.81
C VAL A 109 -22.85 -2.59 -12.12
N LEU A 110 -22.58 -1.32 -12.45
CA LEU A 110 -23.00 -0.69 -13.70
C LEU A 110 -22.06 -1.00 -14.87
N GLY A 111 -20.78 -1.26 -14.60
CA GLY A 111 -19.80 -1.59 -15.62
C GLY A 111 -18.36 -1.54 -15.11
N SER A 112 -17.42 -1.82 -16.00
CA SER A 112 -15.98 -1.68 -15.73
C SER A 112 -15.23 -1.16 -16.94
N GLN A 113 -14.16 -0.43 -16.69
CA GLN A 113 -13.28 0.14 -17.70
C GLN A 113 -11.82 -0.09 -17.30
N VAL A 114 -10.94 -0.35 -18.26
CA VAL A 114 -9.49 -0.43 -18.04
C VAL A 114 -8.82 0.67 -18.84
N LEU A 115 -7.99 1.46 -18.18
CA LEU A 115 -7.25 2.59 -18.76
C LEU A 115 -5.77 2.45 -18.40
N ALA A 116 -4.89 2.67 -19.37
CA ALA A 116 -3.44 2.66 -19.15
C ALA A 116 -2.92 4.10 -19.17
N TYR A 117 -2.41 4.57 -18.04
CA TYR A 117 -1.89 5.92 -17.88
C TYR A 117 -0.38 5.94 -18.02
N ASP A 118 0.12 6.96 -18.69
CA ASP A 118 1.51 7.35 -18.68
C ASP A 118 1.82 8.17 -17.42
N ILE A 119 2.97 7.91 -16.81
CA ILE A 119 3.45 8.68 -15.66
C ILE A 119 4.15 9.93 -16.19
N LEU A 120 3.57 11.09 -15.95
CA LEU A 120 4.16 12.38 -16.33
C LEU A 120 5.16 12.87 -15.28
N ALA A 121 4.86 12.65 -13.99
CA ALA A 121 5.74 12.95 -12.87
C ALA A 121 5.42 12.03 -11.69
N TRP A 122 6.46 11.58 -10.97
CA TRP A 122 6.29 10.79 -9.75
C TRP A 122 7.47 10.96 -8.81
N ASP A 123 7.16 11.27 -7.55
CA ASP A 123 8.09 11.25 -6.43
C ASP A 123 7.39 10.76 -5.15
N VAL A 124 7.96 11.07 -3.98
CA VAL A 124 7.43 10.63 -2.67
C VAL A 124 6.09 11.27 -2.33
N ASP A 125 5.85 12.47 -2.82
CA ASP A 125 4.71 13.33 -2.44
C ASP A 125 3.79 13.62 -3.62
N ASN A 126 4.25 13.46 -4.86
CA ASN A 126 3.52 13.84 -6.06
C ASN A 126 3.38 12.66 -7.03
N LEU A 127 2.20 12.54 -7.62
CA LEU A 127 1.90 11.61 -8.71
C LEU A 127 1.04 12.33 -9.76
N ILE A 128 1.57 12.45 -10.96
CA ILE A 128 0.85 12.99 -12.13
C ILE A 128 0.81 11.91 -13.19
N ILE A 129 -0.40 11.52 -13.56
CA ILE A 129 -0.64 10.48 -14.56
C ILE A 129 -1.64 10.97 -15.60
N GLU A 130 -1.42 10.59 -16.86
CA GLU A 130 -2.25 10.98 -17.99
C GLU A 130 -2.64 9.77 -18.83
N TYR A 131 -3.92 9.69 -19.18
CA TYR A 131 -4.45 8.77 -20.18
C TYR A 131 -4.87 9.57 -21.41
N VAL A 132 -4.49 9.08 -22.58
CA VAL A 132 -4.94 9.61 -23.88
C VAL A 132 -5.51 8.45 -24.68
N SER A 133 -6.72 8.60 -25.22
CA SER A 133 -7.31 7.58 -26.09
C SER A 133 -6.59 7.47 -27.43
N ASP A 134 -6.71 6.33 -28.10
CA ASP A 134 -6.05 6.08 -29.39
C ASP A 134 -6.38 7.11 -30.48
N ASN A 135 -7.62 7.62 -30.47
CA ASN A 135 -8.08 8.67 -31.39
C ASN A 135 -7.73 10.11 -30.94
N GLN A 136 -7.08 10.27 -29.78
CA GLN A 136 -6.66 11.54 -29.17
C GLN A 136 -7.82 12.49 -28.83
N GLU A 137 -9.05 12.00 -28.81
CA GLU A 137 -10.23 12.82 -28.49
C GLU A 137 -10.53 12.85 -26.99
N THR A 138 -10.08 11.84 -26.25
CA THR A 138 -10.26 11.75 -24.80
C THR A 138 -8.91 11.87 -24.11
N VAL A 139 -8.80 12.83 -23.21
CA VAL A 139 -7.65 13.02 -22.32
C VAL A 139 -8.16 13.02 -20.90
N HIS A 140 -7.54 12.20 -20.05
CA HIS A 140 -7.84 12.15 -18.63
C HIS A 140 -6.57 12.29 -17.82
N GLU A 141 -6.51 13.27 -16.93
CA GLU A 141 -5.33 13.58 -16.14
C GLU A 141 -5.67 13.55 -14.66
N MET A 142 -4.81 12.95 -13.85
CA MET A 142 -4.87 13.03 -12.39
C MET A 142 -3.62 13.70 -11.86
N ARG A 143 -3.81 14.68 -10.98
CA ARG A 143 -2.74 15.33 -10.21
C ARG A 143 -2.98 15.06 -8.74
N LEU A 144 -2.17 14.17 -8.20
CA LEU A 144 -2.31 13.65 -6.86
C LEU A 144 -1.12 14.08 -6.02
N ASN A 145 -1.42 14.55 -4.82
CA ASN A 145 -0.45 14.78 -3.77
C ASN A 145 -0.71 13.80 -2.65
N ARG A 146 0.33 13.42 -1.93
CA ARG A 146 0.16 12.59 -0.74
C ARG A 146 -0.54 13.41 0.33
N SER A 147 -1.63 12.89 0.92
CA SER A 147 -2.40 13.63 1.91
C SER A 147 -1.55 13.89 3.17
N MET A 148 -1.48 15.17 3.55
CA MET A 148 -0.74 15.65 4.73
C MET A 148 -1.65 15.94 5.93
N LEU A 149 -2.98 15.94 5.74
CA LEU A 149 -4.00 16.08 6.80
C LEU A 149 -4.17 14.77 7.57
N GLY A 150 -3.06 14.37 8.17
CA GLY A 150 -2.89 13.31 9.15
C GLY A 150 -1.61 13.55 9.92
N THR A 151 -1.29 14.83 10.25
CA THR A 151 -0.07 15.27 10.98
C THR A 151 0.07 14.58 12.33
N ILE A 152 0.54 13.36 12.29
CA ILE A 152 1.55 12.83 13.18
C ILE A 152 2.80 12.95 12.32
N GLU A 153 3.93 13.42 12.85
CA GLU A 153 5.22 13.26 12.18
C GLU A 153 5.25 11.92 11.44
N PRO A 154 5.72 11.84 10.18
CA PRO A 154 6.10 10.55 9.66
C PRO A 154 7.31 10.12 10.52
N GLN A 155 7.04 9.48 11.66
CA GLN A 155 7.80 8.30 11.99
C GLN A 155 7.71 7.49 10.71
N ILE A 156 8.79 7.52 9.93
CA ILE A 156 9.03 6.58 8.84
C ILE A 156 8.47 5.28 9.36
N PRO A 157 7.35 4.74 8.80
CA PRO A 157 6.68 3.62 9.43
C PRO A 157 7.77 2.60 9.62
N VAL A 158 8.07 2.30 10.88
CA VAL A 158 9.05 1.28 11.19
C VAL A 158 8.46 0.09 10.51
N GLN A 159 9.09 -0.40 9.43
CA GLN A 159 8.49 -1.47 8.65
C GLN A 159 8.60 -2.72 9.53
N VAL A 160 7.59 -2.90 10.38
CA VAL A 160 7.48 -3.94 11.37
C VAL A 160 6.76 -5.08 10.71
N SER A 161 7.37 -6.26 10.73
CA SER A 161 6.73 -7.49 10.30
C SER A 161 6.64 -8.43 11.49
N LEU A 162 5.41 -8.68 11.95
CA LEU A 162 5.11 -9.80 12.83
C LEU A 162 4.87 -11.02 11.95
N TYR A 163 5.71 -12.05 12.07
CA TYR A 163 5.59 -13.28 11.28
C TYR A 163 4.66 -14.28 11.97
N PRO A 164 4.08 -15.24 11.23
CA PRO A 164 3.46 -16.41 11.82
C PRO A 164 4.44 -17.12 12.77
N ASN A 165 3.91 -17.61 13.88
CA ASN A 165 4.67 -18.41 14.82
C ASN A 165 4.89 -19.81 14.23
N TYR A 166 6.04 -20.40 14.48
CA TYR A 166 6.36 -21.77 14.05
C TYR A 166 6.97 -22.56 15.21
N PRO A 167 6.50 -23.80 15.46
CA PRO A 167 5.37 -24.46 14.80
C PRO A 167 4.01 -23.83 15.13
N ASN A 168 2.98 -24.10 14.32
CA ASN A 168 1.58 -23.78 14.63
C ASN A 168 0.64 -24.78 13.91
N PRO A 169 -0.13 -25.63 14.62
CA PRO A 169 -0.20 -25.74 16.08
C PRO A 169 1.14 -26.16 16.72
N PHE A 170 1.34 -25.86 18.00
CA PHE A 170 2.60 -26.12 18.72
C PHE A 170 2.40 -26.90 20.02
N ASN A 171 3.44 -27.60 20.49
CA ASN A 171 3.46 -28.34 21.76
C ASN A 171 4.90 -28.50 22.30
N PRO A 172 5.24 -28.01 23.50
CA PRO A 172 4.59 -26.92 24.23
C PRO A 172 5.12 -25.55 23.80
N SER A 173 6.15 -25.47 22.95
CA SER A 173 6.76 -24.20 22.56
C SER A 173 6.66 -23.85 21.07
N THR A 174 6.63 -22.55 20.81
CA THR A 174 6.64 -21.95 19.48
C THR A 174 7.59 -20.76 19.44
N THR A 175 8.18 -20.51 18.28
CA THR A 175 8.95 -19.30 18.02
C THR A 175 8.11 -18.28 17.27
N ILE A 176 8.19 -17.01 17.67
CA ILE A 176 7.58 -15.85 17.03
C ILE A 176 8.71 -14.98 16.49
N ALA A 177 8.72 -14.74 15.18
CA ALA A 177 9.67 -13.83 14.56
C ALA A 177 9.08 -12.43 14.42
N VAL A 178 9.87 -11.42 14.80
CA VAL A 178 9.58 -10.00 14.63
C VAL A 178 10.72 -9.39 13.83
N ASN A 179 10.43 -8.73 12.71
CA ASN A 179 11.41 -7.92 12.00
C ASN A 179 11.08 -6.46 12.17
N VAL A 180 12.08 -5.67 12.56
CA VAL A 180 11.96 -4.23 12.74
C VAL A 180 13.03 -3.57 11.86
N GLN A 181 12.70 -2.56 11.06
CA GLN A 181 13.70 -1.94 10.17
C GLN A 181 14.63 -0.93 10.84
N LYS A 182 14.24 -0.40 12.00
CA LYS A 182 15.00 0.55 12.81
C LYS A 182 14.75 0.24 14.26
N ASP A 183 15.69 0.58 15.13
CA ASP A 183 15.52 0.37 16.56
C ASP A 183 14.24 1.06 17.05
N ALA A 184 13.40 0.33 17.79
CA ALA A 184 12.10 0.84 18.24
C ALA A 184 11.67 0.19 19.55
N ASP A 185 11.11 0.99 20.46
CA ASP A 185 10.50 0.48 21.69
C ASP A 185 9.17 -0.19 21.40
N GLY A 186 8.94 -1.33 22.06
CA GLY A 186 7.68 -2.03 21.95
C GLY A 186 7.52 -3.17 22.93
N THR A 187 6.36 -3.82 22.82
CA THR A 187 5.98 -4.94 23.68
C THR A 187 5.41 -6.07 22.82
N LEU A 188 5.90 -7.29 23.04
CA LEU A 188 5.33 -8.53 22.51
C LEU A 188 4.66 -9.29 23.65
N ALA A 189 3.33 -9.45 23.59
CA ALA A 189 2.56 -10.09 24.64
C ALA A 189 1.53 -11.10 24.10
N VAL A 190 1.17 -12.06 24.94
CA VAL A 190 0.23 -13.15 24.66
C VAL A 190 -1.07 -12.92 25.44
N PHE A 191 -2.19 -13.21 24.80
CA PHE A 191 -3.55 -13.06 25.29
C PHE A 191 -4.38 -14.30 24.96
N ASN A 192 -5.41 -14.58 25.75
CA ASN A 192 -6.42 -15.59 25.41
C ASN A 192 -7.51 -15.01 24.48
N LEU A 193 -8.46 -15.85 24.03
CA LEU A 193 -9.56 -15.43 23.14
C LEU A 193 -10.48 -14.38 23.75
N GLN A 194 -10.56 -14.30 25.08
CA GLN A 194 -11.34 -13.27 25.80
C GLN A 194 -10.56 -11.94 25.89
N GLY A 195 -9.36 -11.85 25.31
CA GLY A 195 -8.49 -10.68 25.37
C GLY A 195 -7.81 -10.51 26.73
N GLN A 196 -7.87 -11.50 27.62
CA GLN A 196 -7.18 -11.44 28.91
C GLN A 196 -5.69 -11.67 28.69
N TYR A 197 -4.89 -10.87 29.39
CA TYR A 197 -3.43 -10.99 29.41
C TYR A 197 -2.99 -12.35 29.94
N VAL A 198 -2.05 -12.98 29.24
CA VAL A 198 -1.44 -14.26 29.61
C VAL A 198 0.00 -14.05 30.06
N LYS A 199 0.86 -13.53 29.18
CA LYS A 199 2.31 -13.35 29.42
C LYS A 199 2.91 -12.32 28.47
N THR A 200 3.83 -11.50 28.94
CA THR A 200 4.71 -10.68 28.08
C THR A 200 5.96 -11.48 27.73
N LEU A 201 6.27 -11.59 26.44
CA LEU A 201 7.47 -12.28 25.94
C LEU A 201 8.66 -11.33 25.83
N TYR A 202 8.39 -10.06 25.53
CA TYR A 202 9.41 -9.02 25.45
C TYR A 202 8.80 -7.65 25.69
N ASP A 203 9.52 -6.79 26.42
CA ASP A 203 9.15 -5.39 26.64
C ASP A 203 10.43 -4.55 26.68
N GLY A 204 10.60 -3.68 25.69
CA GLY A 204 11.80 -2.87 25.55
C GLY A 204 12.14 -2.55 24.09
N MET A 205 13.40 -2.20 23.86
CA MET A 205 13.90 -1.79 22.56
C MET A 205 14.13 -3.02 21.65
N PHE A 206 13.40 -3.10 20.55
CA PHE A 206 13.69 -4.02 19.46
C PHE A 206 14.78 -3.41 18.58
N GLN A 207 15.87 -4.14 18.37
CA GLN A 207 16.91 -3.78 17.40
C GLN A 207 16.47 -4.04 15.95
N ALA A 208 17.03 -3.27 15.03
CA ALA A 208 16.84 -3.47 13.60
C ALA A 208 17.27 -4.88 13.15
N GLY A 209 16.43 -5.52 12.35
CA GLY A 209 16.58 -6.90 11.88
C GLY A 209 15.53 -7.85 12.46
N ILE A 210 15.72 -9.15 12.19
CA ILE A 210 14.84 -10.22 12.68
C ILE A 210 15.27 -10.63 14.08
N GLN A 211 14.31 -10.63 15.01
CA GLN A 211 14.43 -11.18 16.36
C GLN A 211 13.43 -12.31 16.57
N LEU A 212 13.83 -13.28 17.38
CA LEU A 212 13.07 -14.48 17.66
C LEU A 212 12.70 -14.53 19.14
N PHE A 213 11.42 -14.77 19.42
CA PHE A 213 10.89 -14.87 20.77
C PHE A 213 10.22 -16.21 20.95
N GLU A 214 10.58 -16.94 22.00
CA GLU A 214 9.96 -18.22 22.32
C GLU A 214 8.81 -18.02 23.30
N TRP A 215 7.70 -18.71 23.05
CA TRP A 215 6.67 -18.93 24.06
C TRP A 215 6.51 -20.42 24.30
N ASP A 216 6.53 -20.81 25.57
CA ASP A 216 6.52 -22.18 26.08
C ASP A 216 5.13 -22.64 26.58
N GLY A 217 4.09 -21.88 26.26
CA GLY A 217 2.73 -22.20 26.70
C GLY A 217 2.50 -21.97 28.20
N THR A 218 3.22 -21.02 28.82
CA THR A 218 3.01 -20.61 30.21
C THR A 218 2.44 -19.19 30.34
N ASP A 219 1.85 -18.88 31.50
CA ASP A 219 1.41 -17.54 31.88
C ASP A 219 2.52 -16.72 32.58
N HIS A 220 2.20 -15.49 32.98
CA HIS A 220 3.08 -14.54 33.66
C HIS A 220 3.60 -14.96 35.05
N ILE A 221 3.13 -16.09 35.56
CA ILE A 221 3.58 -16.73 36.82
C ILE A 221 4.07 -18.16 36.55
N ASP A 222 4.50 -18.42 35.30
CA ASP A 222 5.11 -19.65 34.81
C ASP A 222 4.27 -20.91 34.98
N ARG A 223 2.93 -20.77 35.03
CA ARG A 223 2.00 -21.90 35.02
C ARG A 223 1.59 -22.23 33.60
N SER A 224 1.56 -23.53 33.26
CA SER A 224 1.09 -23.98 31.94
C SER A 224 -0.36 -23.58 31.70
N VAL A 225 -0.64 -22.93 30.58
CA VAL A 225 -2.00 -22.58 30.18
C VAL A 225 -2.70 -23.77 29.50
N ASN A 226 -4.02 -23.68 29.29
CA ASN A 226 -4.80 -24.77 28.70
C ASN A 226 -4.59 -24.86 27.18
N THR A 227 -4.80 -26.05 26.60
CA THR A 227 -4.94 -26.23 25.15
C THR A 227 -5.97 -25.25 24.60
N GLY A 228 -5.68 -24.63 23.46
CA GLY A 228 -6.60 -23.68 22.85
C GLY A 228 -5.93 -22.66 21.97
N THR A 229 -6.73 -21.70 21.51
CA THR A 229 -6.27 -20.60 20.67
C THR A 229 -5.83 -19.43 21.55
N TYR A 230 -4.67 -18.89 21.23
CA TYR A 230 -4.10 -17.70 21.84
C TYR A 230 -3.81 -16.65 20.77
N ILE A 231 -3.67 -15.40 21.20
CA ILE A 231 -3.31 -14.27 20.35
C ILE A 231 -2.01 -13.71 20.88
N TYR A 232 -0.99 -13.58 20.04
CA TYR A 232 0.17 -12.74 20.35
C TYR A 232 0.02 -11.41 19.63
N ARG A 233 0.38 -10.34 20.34
CA ARG A 233 0.28 -8.96 19.91
C ARG A 233 1.63 -8.29 20.07
N LEU A 234 2.06 -7.64 18.99
CA LEU A 234 3.21 -6.76 18.97
C LEU A 234 2.71 -5.32 18.92
N SER A 235 3.12 -4.51 19.88
CA SER A 235 2.89 -3.07 19.92
C SER A 235 4.23 -2.37 19.73
N ILE A 236 4.41 -1.59 18.68
CA ILE A 236 5.61 -0.78 18.43
C ILE A 236 5.16 0.63 18.04
N GLY A 237 5.53 1.63 18.84
CA GLY A 237 5.04 3.00 18.64
C GLY A 237 3.51 3.08 18.65
N LYS A 238 2.92 3.48 17.52
CA LYS A 238 1.45 3.53 17.32
C LYS A 238 0.88 2.29 16.62
N ASP A 239 1.74 1.41 16.13
CA ASP A 239 1.35 0.25 15.34
C ASP A 239 1.10 -0.96 16.24
N ILE A 240 0.00 -1.67 15.96
CA ILE A 240 -0.39 -2.89 16.66
C ILE A 240 -0.58 -4.00 15.64
N PHE A 241 0.21 -5.05 15.78
CA PHE A 241 0.11 -6.27 14.99
C PHE A 241 -0.38 -7.39 15.87
N SER A 242 -1.24 -8.27 15.37
CA SER A 242 -1.71 -9.42 16.13
C SER A 242 -1.88 -10.63 15.25
N ARG A 243 -1.60 -11.81 15.80
CA ARG A 243 -1.75 -13.10 15.12
C ARG A 243 -2.22 -14.16 16.10
N LYS A 244 -2.87 -15.18 15.56
CA LYS A 244 -3.40 -16.32 16.33
C LYS A 244 -2.41 -17.48 16.31
N MET A 245 -2.35 -18.21 17.40
CA MET A 245 -1.60 -19.46 17.56
C MET A 245 -2.44 -20.50 18.28
N VAL A 246 -2.19 -21.77 18.00
CA VAL A 246 -2.92 -22.91 18.60
C VAL A 246 -1.96 -23.75 19.42
N LEU A 247 -2.16 -23.75 20.74
CA LEU A 247 -1.43 -24.63 21.67
C LEU A 247 -2.13 -25.99 21.71
N LEU A 248 -1.36 -27.05 21.44
CA LEU A 248 -1.73 -28.44 21.70
C LEU A 248 -0.97 -28.93 22.93
N LYS A 249 -1.63 -29.77 23.74
CA LYS A 249 -0.98 -30.58 24.78
C LYS A 249 -1.08 -32.04 24.37
#